data_AF-A0A0J6SF61-F1
#
_entry.id   AF-A0A0J6SF61-F1
#
_cell.length_a   1.000
_cell.length_b   1.000
_cell.length_c   1.000
_cell.angle_alpha   90.00
_cell.angle_beta   90.00
_cell.angle_gamma   90.00
#
_symmetry.space_group_name_H-M   'P 1'
#
loop_
_entity.id
_entity.type
_entity.pdbx_description
1 polymer ?
#
loop_
_entity_poly.entity_id
_entity_poly.type
_entity_poly.pdbx_seq_one_letter_code
_entity_poly.pdbx_strand_id
1 'polypeptide(L)' 'MVLVGIEVFAVAIAAGWALAGIFELGDTIGHVLMAVFSLLALYIMVQLWRRATSIEPIR' A
#
# COMPACT_ATOMS: atom_id res chain seq x y z
N MET A 1 5.92 7.08 11.33
CA MET A 1 6.06 6.49 9.98
C MET A 1 5.89 4.99 9.98
N VAL A 2 6.49 4.25 10.92
CA VAL A 2 6.41 2.78 10.95
C VAL A 2 4.97 2.27 11.11
N LEU A 3 4.22 2.73 12.12
CA LEU A 3 2.84 2.30 12.35
C LEU A 3 1.93 2.56 11.14
N VAL A 4 1.89 3.81 10.66
CA VAL A 4 1.12 4.20 9.47
C VAL A 4 1.55 3.40 8.23
N GLY A 5 2.85 3.16 8.07
CA GLY A 5 3.36 2.33 6.98
C GLY A 5 2.79 0.91 7.02
N ILE A 6 2.87 0.23 8.17
CA ILE A 6 2.29 -1.10 8.33
C ILE A 6 0.80 -1.10 8.01
N GLU A 7 0.02 -0.15 8.53
CA GLU A 7 -1.43 -0.10 8.33
C GLU A 7 -1.79 0.12 6.85
N VAL A 8 -1.14 1.07 6.18
CA VAL A 8 -1.40 1.39 4.76
C VAL A 8 -1.06 0.20 3.86
N PHE A 9 0.07 -0.47 4.10
CA PHE A 9 0.45 -1.64 3.31
C PHE A 9 -0.42 -2.86 3.60
N ALA A 10 -0.77 -3.10 4.87
CA ALA A 10 -1.66 -4.20 5.25
C ALA A 10 -3.04 -4.05 4.58
N VAL A 11 -3.60 -2.84 4.59
CA VAL A 11 -4.87 -2.53 3.92
C VAL A 11 -4.74 -2.72 2.40
N ALA A 12 -3.65 -2.27 1.78
CA ALA A 12 -3.45 -2.41 0.34
C ALA A 12 -3.41 -3.89 -0.10
N ILE A 13 -2.68 -4.74 0.63
CA ILE A 13 -2.59 -6.17 0.32
C ILE A 13 -3.93 -6.87 0.58
N ALA A 14 -4.58 -6.58 1.72
CA ALA A 14 -5.87 -7.15 2.07
C ALA A 14 -6.96 -6.76 1.05
N ALA A 15 -6.95 -5.52 0.56
CA ALA A 15 -7.86 -5.07 -0.49
C ALA A 15 -7.62 -5.82 -1.82
N GLY A 16 -6.36 -6.05 -2.18
CA GLY A 16 -6.01 -6.81 -3.37
C GLY A 16 -6.49 -8.26 -3.29
N TRP A 17 -6.28 -8.91 -2.15
CA TRP A 17 -6.80 -10.24 -1.86
C TRP A 17 -8.34 -10.29 -1.94
N ALA A 18 -9.01 -9.34 -1.28
CA ALA A 18 -10.47 -9.33 -1.19
C ALA A 18 -11.12 -9.14 -2.56
N LEU A 19 -10.63 -8.19 -3.37
CA LEU A 19 -11.14 -7.98 -4.72
C LEU A 19 -10.86 -9.18 -5.62
N ALA A 20 -9.68 -9.80 -5.53
CA ALA A 20 -9.35 -11.02 -6.26
C ALA A 20 -10.34 -12.15 -5.98
N GLY A 21 -10.69 -12.33 -4.71
CA GLY A 21 -11.65 -13.36 -4.26
C GLY A 21 -13.09 -13.07 -4.69
N ILE A 22 -13.56 -11.82 -4.58
CA ILE A 22 -14.95 -11.45 -4.94
C ILE A 22 -15.22 -11.63 -6.44
N PHE A 23 -14.23 -11.40 -7.29
CA PHE A 23 -14.37 -11.52 -8.75
C PHE A 23 -13.86 -12.86 -9.31
N GLU A 24 -13.45 -13.81 -8.45
CA GLU A 24 -12.92 -15.13 -8.85
C GLU A 24 -11.78 -15.05 -9.89
N LEU A 25 -10.92 -14.03 -9.80
CA LEU A 25 -9.90 -13.69 -10.80
C LEU A 25 -8.71 -14.68 -10.85
N GLY A 26 -8.67 -15.66 -9.94
CA GLY A 26 -7.58 -16.61 -9.80
C GLY A 26 -6.30 -16.00 -9.19
N ASP A 27 -5.36 -16.88 -8.87
CA ASP A 27 -4.17 -16.55 -8.08
C ASP A 27 -3.25 -15.52 -8.75
N THR A 28 -3.00 -15.66 -10.05
CA THR A 28 -2.10 -14.78 -10.79
C THR A 28 -2.60 -13.34 -10.79
N ILE A 29 -3.87 -13.13 -11.12
CA ILE A 29 -4.45 -11.78 -11.17
C ILE A 29 -4.58 -11.21 -9.74
N GLY A 30 -4.88 -12.06 -8.74
CA GLY A 30 -4.88 -11.64 -7.34
C GLY A 30 -3.54 -11.10 -6.87
N HIS A 31 -2.45 -11.78 -7.19
CA HIS A 31 -1.09 -11.31 -6.89
C HIS A 31 -0.76 -10.00 -7.63
N VAL A 32 -1.17 -9.85 -8.88
CA VAL A 32 -1.00 -8.59 -9.63
C VAL A 32 -1.76 -7.45 -8.94
N LEU A 33 -2.99 -7.69 -8.51
CA LEU A 33 -3.80 -6.68 -7.83
C LEU A 33 -3.20 -6.26 -6.48
N MET A 34 -2.71 -7.23 -5.70
CA MET A 34 -1.95 -6.95 -4.48
C MET A 34 -0.70 -6.12 -4.76
N ALA A 35 0.05 -6.43 -5.82
CA ALA A 35 1.25 -5.69 -6.20
C ALA A 35 0.91 -4.25 -6.61
N VAL A 36 -0.12 -4.05 -7.43
CA VAL A 36 -0.58 -2.72 -7.87
C VAL A 36 -1.01 -1.87 -6.67
N PHE A 37 -1.80 -2.43 -5.74
CA PHE A 37 -2.21 -1.69 -4.55
C PHE A 37 -1.04 -1.41 -3.60
N SER A 38 -0.09 -2.34 -3.47
CA SER A 38 1.14 -2.11 -2.68
C SER A 38 2.01 -1.00 -3.26
N LEU A 39 2.09 -0.89 -4.59
CA LEU A 39 2.75 0.23 -5.26
C LEU A 39 2.04 1.56 -5.00
N LEU A 40 0.71 1.57 -5.01
CA LEU A 40 -0.08 2.76 -4.65
C LEU A 40 0.16 3.17 -3.19
N ALA A 41 0.18 2.20 -2.26
CA ALA A 41 0.52 2.40 -0.86
C ALA A 41 1.93 3.00 -0.71
N LEU A 42 2.92 2.46 -1.42
CA LEU A 42 4.29 2.98 -1.43
C LEU A 42 4.32 4.44 -1.90
N TYR A 43 3.62 4.76 -2.98
CA TYR A 43 3.53 6.14 -3.49
C TYR A 43 2.95 7.11 -2.46
N ILE A 44 1.84 6.73 -1.80
CA ILE A 44 1.23 7.51 -0.71
C ILE A 44 2.22 7.69 0.44
N MET A 45 2.91 6.62 0.85
CA MET A 45 3.90 6.65 1.92
C MET A 45 5.08 7.57 1.60
N VAL A 46 5.57 7.59 0.35
CA VAL A 46 6.62 8.51 -0.08
C VAL A 46 6.15 9.96 -0.01
N GLN A 47 4.90 10.24 -0.42
CA GLN A 47 4.33 11.59 -0.33
C GLN A 47 4.16 12.04 1.13
N LEU A 48 3.68 11.14 2.00
CA LEU A 48 3.55 11.41 3.42
C LEU A 48 4.93 11.66 4.07
N TRP A 49 5.92 10.83 3.75
CA TRP A 49 7.28 10.97 4.22
C TRP A 49 7.86 12.33 3.84
N ARG A 50 7.80 12.70 2.55
CA ARG A 50 8.30 13.99 2.05
C ARG A 50 7.68 15.18 2.79
N ARG A 51 6.37 15.13 3.02
CA ARG A 51 5.66 16.18 3.76
C ARG A 51 6.09 16.25 5.22
N ALA A 52 6.20 15.11 5.90
CA ALA A 52 6.65 15.06 7.28
C ALA A 52 8.09 15.58 7.42
N THR A 53 9.01 15.14 6.55
CA THR A 53 10.41 15.60 6.58
C THR A 53 10.59 17.06 6.17
N SER A 54 9.63 17.64 5.46
CA SER A 54 9.65 19.07 5.13
C SER A 54 9.27 19.94 6.34
N ILE A 55 8.42 19.44 7.23
CA ILE A 55 7.98 20.16 8.43
C ILE A 55 8.97 19.92 9.57
N GLU A 56 9.46 18.68 9.69
CA GLU A 56 10.42 18.27 10.71
C GLU A 56 11.65 17.65 10.01
N PRO A 57 12.63 18.48 9.61
CA PRO A 57 13.81 18.02 8.89
C PRO A 57 14.60 17.06 9.77
N ILE A 58 14.76 15.83 9.30
CA ILE A 58 15.63 14.84 9.94
C ILE A 58 17.07 15.35 9.77
N ARG A 59 17.71 15.80 10.86
CA ARG A 59 19.14 16.16 10.90
C ARG A 59 19.97 14.97 11.37
#